data_AF-A0A2M8EJ50-F1
#
_entry.id   AF-A0A2M8EJ50-F1
#
_cell.length_a   1.000
_cell.length_b   1.000
_cell.length_c   1.000
_cell.angle_alpha   90.00
_cell.angle_beta   90.00
_cell.angle_gamma   90.00
#
_symmetry.space_group_name_H-M   'P 1'
#
loop_
_entity.id
_entity.type
_entity.pdbx_description
1 polymer ?
#
loop_
_entity_poly.entity_id
_entity_poly.type
_entity_poly.pdbx_seq_one_letter_code
_entity_poly.pdbx_strand_id
1 'polypeptide(L)'
;MTTATVKNVPLGTPLQVRARLMTLGWPSLSAWAKAHGHKPVTVNSAMKIWGQRSDRAPHGGLSRVVVRDLRATMDMGITPADVTPSVEGAQA
;
A
#
# COMPACT_ATOMS: atom_id res chain seq x y z
N MET A 1 27.43 -4.28 11.06
CA MET A 1 26.28 -4.12 10.12
C MET A 1 25.25 -5.17 10.49
N THR A 2 24.30 -4.84 11.36
CA THR A 2 23.24 -5.74 11.80
C THR A 2 22.15 -5.78 10.73
N THR A 3 22.12 -6.85 9.94
CA THR A 3 21.03 -7.13 9.01
C THR A 3 19.77 -7.41 9.82
N ALA A 4 18.91 -6.40 9.97
CA ALA A 4 17.58 -6.59 10.52
C ALA A 4 16.88 -7.66 9.66
N THR A 5 16.59 -8.82 10.25
CA THR A 5 15.75 -9.84 9.63
C THR A 5 14.38 -9.19 9.43
N VAL A 6 14.09 -8.73 8.21
CA VAL A 6 12.76 -8.27 7.82
C VAL A 6 11.86 -9.49 7.95
N LYS A 7 11.15 -9.61 9.08
CA LYS A 7 10.10 -10.61 9.23
C LYS A 7 9.16 -10.38 8.05
N ASN A 8 9.08 -11.36 7.17
CA ASN A 8 8.15 -11.34 6.04
C ASN A 8 6.74 -11.50 6.61
N VAL A 9 6.20 -10.44 7.21
CA VAL A 9 4.86 -10.43 7.78
C VAL A 9 3.91 -10.59 6.60
N PRO A 10 3.04 -11.62 6.61
CA PRO A 10 2.03 -11.77 5.57
C PRO A 10 1.28 -10.45 5.39
N LEU A 11 1.12 -10.00 4.15
CA LEU A 11 0.40 -8.76 3.86
C LEU A 11 -1.06 -8.82 4.41
N GLY A 12 -1.58 -10.04 4.55
CA GLY A 12 -2.85 -10.34 5.20
C GLY A 12 -3.98 -10.54 4.19
N THR A 13 -5.21 -10.28 4.62
CA THR A 13 -6.37 -10.18 3.73
C THR A 13 -6.55 -8.74 3.23
N PRO A 14 -7.33 -8.48 2.16
CA PRO A 14 -7.65 -7.11 1.75
C PRO A 14 -8.25 -6.24 2.87
N LEU A 15 -8.99 -6.85 3.81
CA LEU A 15 -9.51 -6.16 4.98
C LEU A 15 -8.38 -5.76 5.94
N GLN A 16 -7.45 -6.68 6.24
CA GLN A 16 -6.29 -6.40 7.07
C GLN A 16 -5.39 -5.32 6.45
N VAL A 17 -5.22 -5.32 5.13
CA VAL A 17 -4.49 -4.27 4.41
C VAL A 17 -5.14 -2.91 4.64
N ARG A 18 -6.46 -2.81 4.50
CA ARG A 18 -7.18 -1.56 4.76
C ARG A 18 -7.05 -1.11 6.22
N ALA A 19 -7.19 -2.03 7.16
CA ALA A 19 -7.02 -1.73 8.58
C ALA A 19 -5.61 -1.21 8.90
N ARG A 20 -4.56 -1.86 8.36
CA ARG A 20 -3.16 -1.42 8.53
C ARG A 20 -2.89 -0.06 7.89
N LEU A 21 -3.47 0.21 6.73
CA LEU A 21 -3.40 1.54 6.11
C LEU A 21 -4.06 2.59 7.01
N MET A 22 -5.23 2.30 7.57
CA MET A 22 -5.89 3.22 8.51
C MET A 22 -5.06 3.48 9.77
N THR A 23 -4.37 2.47 10.32
CA THR A 23 -3.46 2.68 11.46
C THR A 23 -2.26 3.57 11.13
N LEU A 24 -1.87 3.65 9.85
CA LEU A 24 -0.82 4.55 9.34
C LEU A 24 -1.37 5.93 8.94
N GLY A 25 -2.65 6.21 9.17
CA GLY A 25 -3.29 7.47 8.84
C GLY A 25 -3.83 7.57 7.41
N TRP A 26 -3.72 6.52 6.60
CA TRP A 26 -4.31 6.51 5.26
C TRP A 26 -5.84 6.32 5.35
N PRO A 27 -6.65 7.29 4.87
CA PRO A 27 -8.11 7.24 5.06
C PRO A 27 -8.78 6.17 4.20
N SER A 28 -8.14 5.72 3.12
CA SER A 28 -8.60 4.60 2.31
C SER A 28 -7.49 4.05 1.42
N LEU A 29 -7.68 2.82 0.93
CA LEU A 29 -6.82 2.24 -0.11
C LEU A 29 -6.79 3.10 -1.38
N SER A 30 -7.89 3.78 -1.72
CA SER A 30 -7.96 4.67 -2.86
C SER A 30 -7.14 5.95 -2.66
N ALA A 31 -7.10 6.49 -1.44
CA ALA A 31 -6.25 7.63 -1.10
C ALA A 31 -4.76 7.25 -1.18
N TRP A 32 -4.40 6.11 -0.60
CA TRP A 32 -3.07 5.53 -0.74
C TRP A 32 -2.69 5.34 -2.21
N ALA A 33 -3.58 4.74 -3.01
CA ALA A 33 -3.32 4.52 -4.43
C ALA A 33 -3.00 5.82 -5.17
N LYS A 34 -3.80 6.88 -4.95
CA LYS A 34 -3.57 8.20 -5.58
C LYS A 34 -2.22 8.79 -5.19
N ALA A 35 -1.88 8.79 -3.89
CA ALA A 35 -0.63 9.36 -3.41
C ALA A 35 0.60 8.63 -3.94
N HIS A 36 0.49 7.32 -4.18
CA HIS A 36 1.56 6.50 -4.75
C HIS A 36 1.52 6.42 -6.29
N GLY A 37 0.73 7.28 -6.97
CA GLY A 37 0.68 7.36 -8.43
C GLY A 37 -0.09 6.22 -9.13
N HIS A 38 -0.85 5.43 -8.37
CA HIS A 38 -1.65 4.32 -8.90
C HIS A 38 -3.10 4.76 -9.21
N LYS A 39 -3.71 4.14 -10.21
CA LYS A 39 -5.16 4.30 -10.46
C LYS A 39 -5.97 3.55 -9.39
N PRO A 40 -6.91 4.19 -8.64
CA PRO A 40 -7.62 3.54 -7.54
C PRO A 40 -8.44 2.32 -7.95
N VAL A 41 -9.13 2.37 -9.10
CA VAL A 41 -9.92 1.24 -9.62
C VAL A 41 -9.01 0.03 -9.87
N THR A 42 -7.85 0.28 -10.47
CA THR A 42 -6.84 -0.72 -10.78
C THR A 42 -6.29 -1.38 -9.52
N VAL A 43 -5.98 -0.60 -8.49
CA VAL A 43 -5.52 -1.12 -7.18
C VAL A 43 -6.62 -1.96 -6.52
N ASN A 44 -7.87 -1.48 -6.52
CA ASN A 44 -8.99 -2.24 -5.95
C ASN A 44 -9.20 -3.57 -6.67
N SER A 45 -9.15 -3.58 -8.00
CA SER A 45 -9.23 -4.82 -8.79
C SER A 45 -8.07 -5.77 -8.51
N ALA A 46 -6.83 -5.27 -8.45
CA ALA A 46 -5.67 -6.06 -8.10
C ALA A 46 -5.80 -6.68 -6.71
N MET A 47 -6.22 -5.90 -5.71
CA MET A 47 -6.44 -6.36 -4.33
C MET A 47 -7.59 -7.35 -4.22
N LYS A 48 -8.67 -7.17 -4.97
CA LYS A 48 -9.79 -8.12 -5.03
C LYS A 48 -9.34 -9.45 -5.61
N ILE A 49 -8.66 -9.42 -6.77
CA ILE A 49 -8.17 -10.63 -7.44
C ILE A 49 -7.17 -11.35 -6.53
N TRP A 50 -6.16 -10.66 -6.03
CA TRP A 50 -5.18 -11.21 -5.09
C TRP A 50 -5.86 -11.81 -3.83
N GLY A 51 -6.82 -11.09 -3.26
CA GLY A 51 -7.57 -11.48 -2.07
C GLY A 51 -8.63 -12.55 -2.28
N GLN A 52 -8.88 -12.99 -3.52
CA GLN A 52 -9.77 -14.12 -3.83
C GLN A 52 -9.00 -15.41 -4.12
N ARG A 53 -7.67 -15.34 -4.32
CA ARG A 53 -6.85 -16.52 -4.62
C ARG A 53 -6.41 -17.28 -3.37
N SER A 54 -6.47 -18.60 -3.43
CA SER A 54 -6.00 -19.50 -2.37
C SER A 54 -4.50 -19.36 -2.09
N ASP A 55 -3.69 -19.14 -3.14
CA ASP A 55 -2.23 -18.99 -3.04
C ASP A 55 -1.79 -17.61 -2.53
N ARG A 56 -2.68 -16.61 -2.50
CA ARG A 56 -2.38 -15.19 -2.18
C ARG A 56 -1.14 -14.67 -2.92
N ALA A 57 -0.84 -15.22 -4.10
CA ALA A 57 0.28 -14.79 -4.91
C ALA A 57 -0.16 -13.67 -5.86
N PRO A 58 0.60 -12.57 -5.98
CA PRO A 58 0.31 -11.55 -6.97
C PRO A 58 0.66 -12.05 -8.37
N HIS A 59 -0.36 -12.24 -9.20
CA HIS A 59 -0.21 -12.59 -10.62
C HIS A 59 -0.42 -11.35 -11.49
N GLY A 60 0.45 -11.19 -12.49
CA GLY A 60 0.53 -10.00 -13.33
C GLY A 60 1.43 -8.90 -12.75
N GLY A 61 2.09 -8.15 -13.64
CA GLY A 61 3.08 -7.12 -13.26
C GLY A 61 2.51 -6.07 -12.30
N LEU A 62 1.29 -5.63 -12.56
CA LEU A 62 0.63 -4.60 -11.77
C LEU A 62 0.27 -5.06 -10.35
N SER A 63 -0.30 -6.25 -10.19
CA SER A 63 -0.59 -6.81 -8.86
C SER A 63 0.69 -6.98 -8.04
N ARG A 64 1.80 -7.37 -8.69
CA ARG A 64 3.12 -7.49 -8.04
C ARG A 64 3.63 -6.14 -7.56
N VAL A 65 3.52 -5.11 -8.40
CA VAL A 65 3.89 -3.74 -8.05
C VAL A 65 3.06 -3.23 -6.87
N VAL A 66 1.73 -3.35 -6.93
CA VAL A 66 0.83 -2.89 -5.87
C VAL A 66 1.13 -3.59 -4.55
N VAL A 67 1.28 -4.92 -4.55
CA VAL A 67 1.60 -5.69 -3.33
C VAL A 67 2.98 -5.34 -2.78
N ARG A 68 3.98 -5.14 -3.65
CA ARG A 68 5.32 -4.70 -3.25
C ARG A 68 5.27 -3.31 -2.59
N ASP A 69 4.58 -2.37 -3.21
CA ASP A 69 4.51 -0.99 -2.71
C ASP A 69 3.70 -0.91 -1.41
N LEU A 70 2.63 -1.70 -1.26
CA LEU A 70 1.90 -1.84 0.00
C LEU A 70 2.79 -2.41 1.11
N ARG A 71 3.60 -3.42 0.82
CA ARG A 71 4.57 -3.96 1.79
C ARG A 71 5.57 -2.89 2.20
N ALA A 72 6.18 -2.20 1.22
CA ALA A 72 7.12 -1.12 1.52
C ALA A 72 6.48 -0.04 2.39
N THR A 73 5.24 0.38 2.07
CA THR A 73 4.47 1.36 2.87
C THR A 73 4.35 0.90 4.32
N MET A 74 3.99 -0.36 4.55
CA MET A 74 3.77 -0.88 5.90
C MET A 74 5.05 -1.17 6.66
N ASP A 75 6.08 -1.64 5.99
CA ASP A 75 7.37 -2.00 6.60
C ASP A 75 8.17 -0.75 6.96
N MET A 76 8.06 0.31 6.15
CA MET A 76 8.70 1.60 6.39
C MET A 76 7.84 2.57 7.22
N GLY A 77 6.58 2.22 7.48
CA GLY A 77 5.66 3.09 8.21
C GLY A 77 5.31 4.38 7.47
N ILE A 78 5.27 4.34 6.13
CA ILE A 78 4.97 5.52 5.30
C ILE A 78 3.53 5.98 5.57
N THR A 79 3.40 7.23 5.99
CA THR A 79 2.14 7.92 6.27
C THR A 79 1.77 8.85 5.12
N PRO A 80 0.53 9.37 5.06
CA PRO A 80 0.16 10.38 4.06
C PRO A 80 1.08 11.59 4.05
N ALA A 81 1.59 12.01 5.22
CA ALA A 81 2.45 13.18 5.36
C ALA A 81 3.80 13.01 4.63
N ASP A 82 4.31 11.78 4.54
CA ASP A 82 5.59 11.47 3.89
C ASP A 82 5.51 11.49 2.36
N VAL A 83 4.31 11.41 1.80
CA VAL A 83 4.07 11.28 0.34
C VAL A 83 3.42 12.53 -0.25
N THR A 84 2.73 13.33 0.56
CA THR A 84 2.34 14.68 0.13
C THR A 84 3.60 15.51 -0.12
N PRO A 85 3.81 16.06 -1.33
CA PRO A 85 4.74 17.17 -1.44
C PRO A 85 4.19 18.27 -0.52
N SER A 86 5.02 18.80 0.37
CA SER A 86 4.68 19.98 1.16
C SER A 86 4.04 21.01 0.25
N VAL A 87 2.72 21.15 0.33
CA VAL A 87 1.99 22.29 -0.22
C VAL A 87 2.19 23.49 0.72
N GLU A 88 3.46 23.78 1.06
CA GLU A 88 3.90 25.12 1.47
C GLU A 88 4.09 25.92 0.18
N GLY A 89 3.01 26.44 -0.37
CA GLY A 89 3.08 27.21 -1.60
C GLY A 89 1.74 27.66 -2.20
N ALA A 90 0.63 27.55 -1.47
CA ALA A 90 -0.65 28.14 -1.88
C ALA A 90 -1.05 29.27 -0.91
N GLN A 91 -0.24 30.33 -0.88
CA GLN A 91 -0.68 31.67 -0.52
C GLN A 91 -0.17 32.63 -1.61
N ALA A 92 -1.09 33.07 -2.46
CA ALA A 92 -1.06 34.35 -3.17
C ALA A 92 -2.49 34.66 -3.62
#